data_AF-A0A524JK56-F1
#
_entry.id   AF-A0A524JK56-F1
#
_cell.length_a   1.000
_cell.length_b   1.000
_cell.length_c   1.000
_cell.angle_alpha   90.00
_cell.angle_beta   90.00
_cell.angle_gamma   90.00
#
_symmetry.space_group_name_H-M   'P 1'
#
loop_
_entity.id
_entity.type
_entity.pdbx_description
1 polymer ?
#
loop_
_entity_poly.entity_id
_entity_poly.type
_entity_poly.pdbx_seq_one_letter_code
_entity_poly.pdbx_strand_id
1 'polypeptide(L)'
;MSLKSIFQEGMKERKRKKSLGKISNEFKEKEKVHAGRLTALGQKAWEEKTDISAFADVQAALSSAQQNLDDLRTQAEKILKQKQDSEAAKKQENDRFSANQKEMEEKKRDVDQKLNGQRNAWQALQKEMGQATSRLAAIATERTKLNGKTADAATSETEKTDLAKQLADLAKEEDELKSRIKEKEESGKPLQLQLVPLQEESAQLLKQMESLRAEQKKMLVEMDKKITALNNELSTNSEKTREAEKNQKLDFKILGERITGAQHADPNIAKEIAAVLTARTEMDGVRALIGGLERQKDGLQVSAYKKMMAIVISGIVLVAAIIVLLLILLAPK
;
A
#
# COMPACT_ATOMS: atom_id res chain seq x y z
N MET A 1 -35.06 36.26 54.46
CA MET A 1 -35.13 34.81 54.19
C MET A 1 -34.17 34.09 55.12
N SER A 2 -34.61 33.05 55.82
CA SER A 2 -33.71 32.21 56.61
C SER A 2 -32.83 31.36 55.68
N LEU A 3 -31.62 31.00 56.13
CA LEU A 3 -30.74 30.06 55.39
C LEU A 3 -31.48 28.78 55.00
N LYS A 4 -32.33 28.28 55.90
CA LYS A 4 -33.19 27.10 55.65
C LYS A 4 -34.14 27.31 54.46
N SER A 5 -34.79 28.48 54.35
CA SER A 5 -35.67 28.81 53.19
C SER A 5 -34.87 28.93 51.89
N ILE A 6 -33.70 29.59 51.92
CA ILE A 6 -32.83 29.74 50.74
C ILE A 6 -32.40 28.37 50.18
N PHE A 7 -31.98 27.45 51.05
CA PHE A 7 -31.59 26.11 50.62
C PHE A 7 -32.78 25.24 50.19
N GLN A 8 -33.93 25.33 50.87
CA GLN A 8 -35.12 24.56 50.50
C GLN A 8 -35.69 25.00 49.14
N GLU A 9 -35.86 26.30 48.94
CA GLU A 9 -36.35 26.87 47.67
C GLU A 9 -35.30 26.73 46.55
N GLY A 10 -34.02 26.91 46.87
CA GLY A 10 -32.92 26.66 45.94
C GLY A 10 -32.80 25.20 45.50
N MET A 11 -33.06 24.24 46.41
CA MET A 11 -33.09 22.81 46.06
C MET A 11 -34.29 22.44 45.19
N LYS A 12 -35.45 23.08 45.37
CA LYS A 12 -36.62 22.91 44.47
C LYS A 12 -36.29 23.36 43.05
N GLU A 13 -35.68 24.53 42.89
CA GLU A 13 -35.24 25.02 41.57
C GLU A 13 -34.12 24.15 40.96
N ARG A 14 -33.17 23.65 41.78
CA ARG A 14 -32.15 22.70 41.31
C ARG A 14 -32.78 21.41 40.79
N LYS A 15 -33.77 20.85 41.49
CA LYS A 15 -34.51 19.66 41.06
C LYS A 15 -35.26 19.92 39.75
N ARG A 16 -35.94 21.08 39.62
CA ARG A 16 -36.64 21.50 38.40
C ARG A 16 -35.69 21.64 37.21
N LYS A 17 -34.52 22.26 37.40
CA LYS A 17 -33.49 22.35 36.34
C LYS A 17 -32.94 20.98 35.93
N LYS A 18 -32.72 20.08 36.90
CA LYS A 18 -32.27 18.71 36.61
C LYS A 18 -33.33 17.91 35.84
N SER A 19 -34.62 18.02 36.22
CA SER A 19 -35.71 17.36 35.50
C SER A 19 -35.89 17.94 34.09
N LEU A 20 -35.78 19.26 33.92
CA LEU A 20 -35.76 19.90 32.61
C LEU A 20 -34.62 19.38 31.74
N GLY A 21 -33.40 19.23 32.27
CA GLY A 21 -32.28 18.65 31.52
C GLY A 21 -32.54 17.21 31.07
N LYS A 22 -33.13 16.38 31.94
CA LYS A 22 -33.49 14.99 31.60
C LYS A 22 -34.57 14.94 30.51
N ILE A 23 -35.65 15.70 30.67
CA ILE A 23 -36.79 15.71 29.74
C ILE A 23 -36.41 16.38 28.42
N SER A 24 -35.51 17.38 28.42
CA SER A 24 -34.95 17.95 27.19
C SER A 24 -34.13 16.93 26.40
N ASN A 25 -33.36 16.07 27.07
CA ASN A 25 -32.66 14.98 26.40
C ASN A 25 -33.65 13.93 25.85
N GLU A 26 -34.69 13.59 26.62
CA GLU A 26 -35.77 12.70 26.16
C GLU A 26 -36.49 13.28 24.92
N PHE A 27 -36.75 14.59 24.91
CA PHE A 27 -37.33 15.29 23.76
C PHE A 27 -36.45 15.16 22.52
N LYS A 28 -35.12 15.35 22.65
CA LYS A 28 -34.17 15.17 21.53
C LYS A 28 -34.18 13.74 20.99
N GLU A 29 -34.29 12.74 21.85
CA GLU A 29 -34.39 11.34 21.40
C GLU A 29 -35.72 11.08 20.69
N LYS A 30 -36.84 11.61 21.20
CA LYS A 30 -38.14 11.51 20.52
C LYS A 30 -38.17 12.26 19.19
N GLU A 31 -37.51 13.41 19.10
CA GLU A 31 -37.34 14.17 17.86
C GLU A 31 -36.55 13.39 16.82
N LYS A 32 -35.46 12.72 17.21
CA LYS A 32 -34.72 11.80 16.31
C LYS A 32 -35.57 10.63 15.85
N VAL A 33 -36.33 10.01 16.76
CA VAL A 33 -37.25 8.91 16.41
C VAL A 33 -38.30 9.39 15.41
N HIS A 34 -38.93 10.53 15.66
CA HIS A 34 -39.91 11.13 14.75
C HIS A 34 -39.30 11.44 13.38
N ALA A 35 -38.11 12.05 13.33
CA ALA A 35 -37.38 12.29 12.08
C ALA A 35 -37.08 10.99 11.32
N GLY A 36 -36.67 9.93 12.03
CA GLY A 36 -36.44 8.62 11.43
C GLY A 36 -37.73 7.98 10.88
N ARG A 37 -38.86 8.17 11.56
CA ARG A 37 -40.18 7.70 11.07
C ARG A 37 -40.63 8.46 9.82
N LEU A 38 -40.38 9.77 9.75
CA LEU A 38 -40.64 10.58 8.56
C LEU A 38 -39.81 10.11 7.36
N THR A 39 -38.51 9.89 7.54
CA THR A 39 -37.65 9.32 6.49
C THR A 39 -38.16 7.96 6.03
N ALA A 40 -38.52 7.06 6.95
CA ALA A 40 -39.04 5.74 6.60
C ALA A 40 -40.37 5.80 5.84
N LEU A 41 -41.27 6.72 6.22
CA LEU A 41 -42.51 6.96 5.50
C LEU A 41 -42.25 7.44 4.06
N GLY A 42 -41.41 8.46 3.88
CA GLY A 42 -41.13 8.98 2.54
C GLY A 42 -40.40 7.96 1.67
N GLN A 43 -39.47 7.18 2.25
CA GLN A 43 -38.84 6.07 1.55
C GLN A 43 -39.87 5.03 1.11
N LYS A 44 -40.78 4.62 2.00
CA LYS A 44 -41.81 3.63 1.69
C LYS A 44 -42.77 4.12 0.60
N ALA A 45 -43.18 5.39 0.68
CA ALA A 45 -44.03 6.02 -0.34
C ALA A 45 -43.35 6.07 -1.72
N TRP A 46 -42.03 6.33 -1.74
CA TRP A 46 -41.24 6.30 -2.96
C TRP A 46 -41.13 4.88 -3.55
N GLU A 47 -40.85 3.88 -2.71
CA GLU A 47 -40.72 2.47 -3.12
C GLU A 47 -42.04 1.89 -3.64
N GLU A 48 -43.16 2.20 -2.97
CA GLU A 48 -44.51 1.75 -3.35
C GLU A 48 -45.10 2.57 -4.50
N LYS A 49 -44.37 3.58 -5.00
CA LYS A 49 -44.83 4.49 -6.07
C LYS A 49 -46.18 5.12 -5.76
N THR A 50 -46.39 5.50 -4.50
CA THR A 50 -47.55 6.28 -4.07
C THR A 50 -47.69 7.51 -4.96
N ASP A 51 -48.92 7.93 -5.25
CA ASP A 51 -49.17 9.15 -6.02
C ASP A 51 -48.70 10.38 -5.22
N ILE A 52 -47.49 10.83 -5.55
CA ILE A 52 -46.84 12.01 -4.98
C ILE A 52 -46.78 13.16 -5.99
N SER A 53 -47.63 13.14 -7.02
CA SER A 53 -47.68 14.18 -8.08
C SER A 53 -47.92 15.59 -7.52
N ALA A 54 -48.60 15.69 -6.36
CA ALA A 54 -48.77 16.94 -5.62
C ALA A 54 -47.45 17.52 -5.06
N PHE A 55 -46.37 16.75 -5.05
CA PHE A 55 -45.04 17.10 -4.53
C PHE A 55 -43.97 16.93 -5.62
N ALA A 56 -44.25 17.48 -6.81
CA ALA A 56 -43.43 17.33 -8.01
C ALA A 56 -41.95 17.76 -7.82
N ASP A 57 -41.70 18.77 -6.97
CA ASP A 57 -40.35 19.22 -6.61
C ASP A 57 -39.55 18.14 -5.87
N VAL A 58 -40.17 17.49 -4.88
CA VAL A 58 -39.56 16.40 -4.11
C VAL A 58 -39.41 15.14 -4.97
N GLN A 59 -40.38 14.86 -5.84
CA GLN A 59 -40.31 13.76 -6.80
C GLN A 59 -39.14 13.93 -7.77
N ALA A 60 -38.94 15.14 -8.29
CA ALA A 60 -37.81 15.46 -9.17
C ALA A 60 -36.46 15.34 -8.44
N ALA A 61 -36.37 15.84 -7.20
CA ALA A 61 -35.17 15.71 -6.38
C ALA A 61 -34.80 14.25 -6.11
N LEU A 62 -35.78 13.41 -5.70
CA LEU A 62 -35.57 11.98 -5.47
C LEU A 62 -35.18 11.21 -6.74
N SER A 63 -35.78 11.55 -7.88
CA SER A 63 -35.41 10.95 -9.18
C SER A 63 -33.96 11.26 -9.54
N SER A 64 -33.56 12.53 -9.39
CA SER A 64 -32.19 12.99 -9.64
C SER A 64 -31.19 12.35 -8.68
N ALA A 65 -31.53 12.26 -7.39
CA ALA A 65 -30.71 11.61 -6.38
C ALA A 65 -30.52 10.11 -6.68
N GLN A 66 -31.59 9.42 -7.10
CA GLN A 66 -31.53 8.02 -7.50
C GLN A 66 -30.64 7.82 -8.74
N GLN A 67 -30.82 8.65 -9.77
CA GLN A 67 -29.98 8.60 -10.97
C GLN A 67 -28.51 8.83 -10.64
N ASN A 68 -28.20 9.82 -9.80
CA ASN A 68 -26.83 10.09 -9.36
C ASN A 68 -26.23 8.90 -8.60
N LEU A 69 -27.00 8.23 -7.73
CA LEU A 69 -26.54 7.02 -7.04
C LEU A 69 -26.26 5.87 -8.00
N ASP A 70 -27.11 5.68 -9.02
CA ASP A 70 -26.92 4.63 -10.03
C ASP A 70 -25.72 4.93 -10.94
N ASP A 71 -25.48 6.19 -11.28
CA ASP A 71 -24.28 6.64 -11.99
C ASP A 71 -23.01 6.40 -11.17
N LEU A 72 -23.03 6.74 -9.87
CA LEU A 72 -21.91 6.50 -8.95
C LEU A 72 -21.63 5.00 -8.77
N ARG A 73 -22.66 4.15 -8.72
CA ARG A 73 -22.51 2.68 -8.69
C ARG A 73 -21.88 2.16 -9.97
N THR A 74 -22.37 2.61 -11.13
CA THR A 74 -21.82 2.23 -12.44
C THR A 74 -20.35 2.66 -12.56
N GLN A 75 -20.01 3.87 -12.08
CA GLN A 75 -18.63 4.34 -12.01
C GLN A 75 -17.78 3.46 -11.08
N ALA A 76 -18.29 3.07 -9.91
CA ALA A 76 -17.59 2.19 -8.98
C ALA A 76 -17.24 0.85 -9.63
N GLU A 77 -18.21 0.21 -10.30
CA GLU A 77 -18.02 -1.06 -11.00
C GLU A 77 -16.97 -0.96 -12.11
N LYS A 78 -17.01 0.13 -12.88
CA LYS A 78 -16.03 0.40 -13.93
C LYS A 78 -14.62 0.56 -13.37
N ILE A 79 -14.46 1.37 -12.31
CA ILE A 79 -13.15 1.58 -11.67
C ILE A 79 -12.65 0.28 -11.05
N LEU A 80 -13.52 -0.50 -10.40
CA LEU A 80 -13.17 -1.80 -9.82
C LEU A 80 -12.67 -2.77 -10.90
N LYS A 81 -13.36 -2.83 -12.04
CA LYS A 81 -12.92 -3.65 -13.18
C LYS A 81 -11.56 -3.19 -13.72
N GLN A 82 -11.38 -1.88 -13.94
CA GLN A 82 -10.10 -1.32 -14.38
C GLN A 82 -8.95 -1.61 -13.41
N LYS A 83 -9.25 -1.66 -12.10
CA LYS A 83 -8.29 -2.02 -11.07
C LYS A 83 -7.89 -3.49 -11.20
N GLN A 84 -8.86 -4.40 -11.30
CA GLN A 84 -8.62 -5.84 -11.48
C GLN A 84 -7.82 -6.11 -12.77
N ASP A 85 -8.19 -5.45 -13.88
CA ASP A 85 -7.47 -5.56 -15.15
C ASP A 85 -6.01 -5.06 -15.01
N SER A 86 -5.80 -3.98 -14.26
CA SER A 86 -4.44 -3.44 -14.03
C SER A 86 -3.61 -4.33 -13.10
N GLU A 87 -4.21 -4.95 -12.08
CA GLU A 87 -3.55 -5.93 -11.21
C GLU A 87 -3.19 -7.21 -11.99
N ALA A 88 -4.09 -7.69 -12.85
CA ALA A 88 -3.86 -8.84 -13.72
C ALA A 88 -2.73 -8.55 -14.74
N ALA A 89 -2.78 -7.39 -15.39
CA ALA A 89 -1.73 -6.95 -16.32
C ALA A 89 -0.37 -6.80 -15.62
N LYS A 90 -0.33 -6.23 -14.41
CA LYS A 90 0.88 -6.14 -13.59
C LYS A 90 1.48 -7.52 -13.34
N LYS A 91 0.66 -8.50 -12.95
CA LYS A 91 1.09 -9.87 -12.71
C LYS A 91 1.63 -10.52 -14.00
N GLN A 92 0.87 -10.44 -15.08
CA GLN A 92 1.25 -11.02 -16.37
C GLN A 92 2.59 -10.45 -16.89
N GLU A 93 2.76 -9.13 -16.86
CA GLU A 93 4.00 -8.50 -17.29
C GLU A 93 5.17 -8.85 -16.36
N ASN A 94 4.94 -8.95 -15.04
CA ASN A 94 5.98 -9.39 -14.11
C ASN A 94 6.43 -10.83 -14.36
N ASP A 95 5.49 -11.72 -14.67
CA ASP A 95 5.77 -13.11 -15.01
C ASP A 95 6.55 -13.20 -16.33
N ARG A 96 6.18 -12.40 -17.34
CA ARG A 96 6.92 -12.25 -18.60
C ARG A 96 8.35 -11.76 -18.37
N PHE A 97 8.55 -10.72 -17.57
CA PHE A 97 9.91 -10.24 -17.24
C PHE A 97 10.73 -11.32 -16.54
N SER A 98 10.12 -12.06 -15.62
CA SER A 98 10.77 -13.13 -14.89
C SER A 98 11.17 -14.30 -15.80
N ALA A 99 10.33 -14.65 -16.79
CA ALA A 99 10.65 -15.64 -17.81
C ALA A 99 11.82 -15.18 -18.70
N ASN A 100 11.78 -13.94 -19.18
CA ASN A 100 12.85 -13.36 -20.00
C ASN A 100 14.19 -13.29 -19.26
N GLN A 101 14.17 -12.96 -17.95
CA GLN A 101 15.38 -12.96 -17.14
C GLN A 101 15.99 -14.36 -17.01
N LYS A 102 15.18 -15.38 -16.76
CA LYS A 102 15.66 -16.77 -16.71
C LYS A 102 16.27 -17.21 -18.03
N GLU A 103 15.60 -16.93 -19.15
CA GLU A 103 16.10 -17.27 -20.48
C GLU A 103 17.46 -16.59 -20.77
N MET A 104 17.61 -15.31 -20.41
CA MET A 104 18.89 -14.61 -20.55
C MET A 104 19.97 -15.13 -19.60
N GLU A 105 19.62 -15.48 -18.37
CA GLU A 105 20.54 -16.07 -17.39
C GLU A 105 21.07 -17.43 -17.86
N GLU A 106 20.21 -18.25 -18.45
CA GLU A 106 20.59 -19.53 -19.07
C GLU A 106 21.52 -19.32 -20.27
N LYS A 107 21.16 -18.42 -21.21
CA LYS A 107 22.04 -18.07 -22.34
C LYS A 107 23.40 -17.56 -21.88
N LYS A 108 23.43 -16.68 -20.88
CA LYS A 108 24.67 -16.15 -20.33
C LYS A 108 25.51 -17.26 -19.70
N ARG A 109 24.89 -18.16 -18.94
CA ARG A 109 25.58 -19.30 -18.33
C ARG A 109 26.24 -20.18 -19.39
N ASP A 110 25.56 -20.46 -20.49
CA ASP A 110 26.11 -21.25 -21.60
C ASP A 110 27.29 -20.55 -22.28
N VAL A 111 27.17 -19.25 -22.55
CA VAL A 111 28.26 -18.44 -23.12
C VAL A 111 29.45 -18.37 -22.18
N ASP A 112 29.23 -18.15 -20.88
CA ASP A 112 30.29 -18.13 -19.86
C ASP A 112 30.99 -19.49 -19.74
N GLN A 113 30.24 -20.59 -19.83
CA GLN A 113 30.82 -21.93 -19.85
C GLN A 113 31.70 -22.15 -21.07
N LYS A 114 31.23 -21.75 -22.27
CA LYS A 114 32.03 -21.83 -23.50
C LYS A 114 33.29 -20.95 -23.41
N LEU A 115 33.15 -19.72 -22.93
CA LEU A 115 34.25 -18.78 -22.75
C LEU A 115 35.31 -19.33 -21.80
N ASN A 116 34.89 -19.86 -20.64
CA ASN A 116 35.79 -20.46 -19.67
C ASN A 116 36.48 -21.73 -20.24
N GLY A 117 35.72 -22.58 -20.95
CA GLY A 117 36.26 -23.76 -21.61
C GLY A 117 37.36 -23.41 -22.63
N GLN A 118 37.10 -22.43 -23.49
CA GLN A 118 38.09 -21.96 -24.47
C GLN A 118 39.30 -21.29 -23.83
N ARG A 119 39.09 -20.47 -22.80
CA ARG A 119 40.18 -19.81 -22.08
C ARG A 119 41.10 -20.85 -21.43
N ASN A 120 40.53 -21.87 -20.81
CA ASN A 120 41.29 -22.96 -20.20
C ASN A 120 42.05 -23.77 -21.26
N ALA A 121 41.42 -24.11 -22.39
CA ALA A 121 42.07 -24.80 -23.49
C ALA A 121 43.24 -24.00 -24.08
N TRP A 122 43.05 -22.70 -24.30
CA TRP A 122 44.09 -21.81 -24.78
C TRP A 122 45.26 -21.69 -23.78
N GLN A 123 44.96 -21.57 -22.48
CA GLN A 123 45.99 -21.52 -21.44
C GLN A 123 46.79 -22.83 -21.34
N ALA A 124 46.12 -23.98 -21.46
CA ALA A 124 46.78 -25.28 -21.49
C ALA A 124 47.73 -25.40 -22.68
N LEU A 125 47.27 -24.98 -23.87
CA LEU A 125 48.07 -24.99 -25.09
C LEU A 125 49.30 -24.06 -24.97
N GLN A 126 49.13 -22.85 -24.42
CA GLN A 126 50.24 -21.94 -24.12
C GLN A 126 51.27 -22.54 -23.16
N LYS A 127 50.81 -23.26 -22.13
CA LYS A 127 51.69 -23.95 -21.19
C LYS A 127 52.48 -25.07 -21.86
N GLU A 128 51.84 -25.89 -22.69
CA GLU A 128 52.51 -26.96 -23.45
C GLU A 128 53.56 -26.40 -24.42
N MET A 129 53.22 -25.33 -25.15
CA MET A 129 54.19 -24.65 -26.03
C MET A 129 55.36 -24.07 -25.22
N GLY A 130 55.09 -23.43 -24.07
CA GLY A 130 56.15 -22.93 -23.20
C GLY A 130 57.08 -24.02 -22.68
N GLN A 131 56.54 -25.21 -22.34
CA GLN A 131 57.34 -26.37 -21.95
C GLN A 131 58.21 -26.88 -23.10
N ALA A 132 57.63 -27.02 -24.31
CA ALA A 132 58.36 -27.45 -25.49
C ALA A 132 59.49 -26.46 -25.85
N THR A 133 59.21 -25.16 -25.82
CA THR A 133 60.20 -24.10 -26.03
C THR A 133 61.31 -24.12 -24.98
N SER A 134 60.97 -24.35 -23.71
CA SER A 134 61.97 -24.51 -22.64
C SER A 134 62.85 -25.75 -22.85
N ARG A 135 62.29 -26.85 -23.36
CA ARG A 135 63.08 -28.05 -23.70
C ARG A 135 64.00 -27.80 -24.89
N LEU A 136 63.54 -27.10 -25.92
CA LEU A 136 64.39 -26.68 -27.05
C LEU A 136 65.60 -25.84 -26.57
N ALA A 137 65.38 -24.90 -25.65
CA ALA A 137 66.47 -24.13 -25.06
C ALA A 137 67.46 -25.02 -24.28
N ALA A 138 66.96 -26.00 -23.52
CA ALA A 138 67.82 -26.97 -22.82
C ALA A 138 68.64 -27.82 -23.81
N ILE A 139 68.02 -28.35 -24.87
CA ILE A 139 68.69 -29.10 -25.93
C ILE A 139 69.81 -28.27 -26.56
N ALA A 140 69.60 -26.97 -26.83
CA ALA A 140 70.63 -26.09 -27.37
C ALA A 140 71.86 -26.00 -26.43
N THR A 141 71.64 -25.92 -25.12
CA THR A 141 72.74 -25.93 -24.14
C THR A 141 73.44 -27.28 -24.04
N GLU A 142 72.70 -28.39 -24.11
CA GLU A 142 73.23 -29.75 -24.11
C GLU A 142 74.10 -29.99 -25.35
N ARG A 143 73.62 -29.63 -26.56
CA ARG A 143 74.39 -29.70 -27.80
C ARG A 143 75.69 -28.92 -27.73
N THR A 144 75.67 -27.71 -27.16
CA THR A 144 76.87 -26.89 -26.98
C THR A 144 77.90 -27.59 -26.08
N LYS A 145 77.46 -28.21 -24.97
CA LYS A 145 78.33 -28.97 -24.06
C LYS A 145 78.89 -30.23 -24.73
N LEU A 146 78.06 -31.00 -25.44
CA LEU A 146 78.47 -32.24 -26.11
C LEU A 146 79.45 -31.94 -27.26
N ASN A 147 79.22 -30.90 -28.05
CA ASN A 147 80.15 -30.45 -29.07
C ASN A 147 81.49 -30.03 -28.47
N GLY A 148 81.48 -29.30 -27.34
CA GLY A 148 82.70 -28.95 -26.61
C GLY A 148 83.51 -30.17 -26.15
N LYS A 149 82.84 -31.21 -25.62
CA LYS A 149 83.48 -32.48 -25.24
C LYS A 149 83.98 -33.30 -26.43
N THR A 150 83.27 -33.27 -27.56
CA THR A 150 83.67 -33.99 -28.77
C THR A 150 84.93 -33.35 -29.39
N ALA A 151 85.09 -32.04 -29.23
CA ALA A 151 86.27 -31.29 -29.68
C ALA A 151 87.48 -31.38 -28.73
N ASP A 152 87.32 -31.93 -27.53
CA ASP A 152 88.41 -32.13 -26.57
C ASP A 152 89.34 -33.26 -27.04
N ALA A 153 90.64 -32.98 -27.05
CA ALA A 153 91.68 -33.90 -27.52
C ALA A 153 91.87 -35.12 -26.59
N ALA A 154 91.41 -35.03 -25.34
CA ALA A 154 91.48 -36.12 -24.36
C ALA A 154 90.34 -37.15 -24.49
N THR A 155 89.30 -36.87 -25.28
CA THR A 155 88.13 -37.75 -25.43
C THR A 155 88.47 -38.95 -26.32
N SER A 156 88.19 -40.17 -25.85
CA SER A 156 88.48 -41.41 -26.57
C SER A 156 87.60 -41.59 -27.81
N GLU A 157 88.04 -42.40 -28.77
CA GLU A 157 87.31 -42.62 -30.02
C GLU A 157 85.95 -43.29 -29.79
N THR A 158 85.85 -44.21 -28.82
CA THR A 158 84.59 -44.83 -28.40
C THR A 158 83.63 -43.82 -27.78
N GLU A 159 84.14 -42.90 -26.94
CA GLU A 159 83.32 -41.82 -26.37
C GLU A 159 82.83 -40.85 -27.46
N LYS A 160 83.65 -40.55 -28.48
CA LYS A 160 83.22 -39.73 -29.62
C LYS A 160 82.08 -40.37 -30.40
N THR A 161 82.10 -41.68 -30.63
CA THR A 161 80.98 -42.39 -31.29
C THR A 161 79.69 -42.36 -30.48
N ASP A 162 79.77 -42.43 -29.15
CA ASP A 162 78.59 -42.33 -28.28
C ASP A 162 78.05 -40.89 -28.17
N LEU A 163 78.94 -39.89 -28.12
CA LEU A 163 78.57 -38.47 -28.20
C LEU A 163 77.89 -38.13 -29.52
N ALA A 164 78.34 -38.72 -30.64
CA ALA A 164 77.71 -38.55 -31.94
C ALA A 164 76.28 -39.12 -31.99
N LYS A 165 76.03 -40.27 -31.34
CA LYS A 165 74.67 -40.82 -31.20
C LYS A 165 73.77 -39.90 -30.37
N GLN A 166 74.26 -39.42 -29.22
CA GLN A 166 73.52 -38.48 -28.37
C GLN A 166 73.16 -37.18 -29.11
N LEU A 167 74.08 -36.64 -29.91
CA LEU A 167 73.82 -35.47 -30.75
C LEU A 167 72.75 -35.75 -31.83
N ALA A 168 72.75 -36.95 -32.42
CA ALA A 168 71.73 -37.34 -33.40
C ALA A 168 70.35 -37.52 -32.76
N ASP A 169 70.28 -38.08 -31.56
CA ASP A 169 69.03 -38.23 -30.82
C ASP A 169 68.46 -36.88 -30.38
N LEU A 170 69.32 -35.96 -29.91
CA LEU A 170 68.91 -34.58 -29.61
C LEU A 170 68.42 -33.82 -30.85
N ALA A 171 69.03 -34.06 -32.02
CA ALA A 171 68.57 -33.43 -33.26
C ALA A 171 67.17 -33.92 -33.66
N LYS A 172 66.88 -35.22 -33.49
CA LYS A 172 65.53 -35.75 -33.71
C LYS A 172 64.51 -35.16 -32.73
N GLU A 173 64.84 -35.11 -31.44
CA GLU A 173 63.98 -34.50 -30.43
C GLU A 173 63.69 -33.03 -30.75
N GLU A 174 64.70 -32.28 -31.21
CA GLU A 174 64.57 -30.88 -31.63
C GLU A 174 63.56 -30.70 -32.77
N ASP A 175 63.66 -31.54 -33.82
CA ASP A 175 62.75 -31.49 -34.96
C ASP A 175 61.32 -31.88 -34.58
N GLU A 176 61.15 -32.89 -33.73
CA GLU A 176 59.85 -33.29 -33.18
C GLU A 176 59.21 -32.16 -32.36
N LEU A 177 59.99 -31.51 -31.49
CA LEU A 177 59.51 -30.39 -30.66
C LEU A 177 59.14 -29.17 -31.52
N LYS A 178 59.93 -28.82 -32.53
CA LYS A 178 59.61 -27.73 -33.47
C LYS A 178 58.32 -28.00 -34.23
N SER A 179 58.15 -29.23 -34.73
CA SER A 179 56.93 -29.65 -35.42
C SER A 179 55.72 -29.54 -34.48
N ARG A 180 55.85 -30.04 -33.25
CA ARG A 180 54.79 -30.00 -32.24
C ARG A 180 54.41 -28.58 -31.82
N ILE A 181 55.38 -27.67 -31.69
CA ILE A 181 55.09 -26.25 -31.40
C ILE A 181 54.29 -25.65 -32.55
N LYS A 182 54.70 -25.86 -33.80
CA LYS A 182 54.00 -25.33 -34.97
C LYS A 182 52.56 -25.84 -35.06
N GLU A 183 52.34 -27.14 -34.83
CA GLU A 183 51.00 -27.73 -34.79
C GLU A 183 50.13 -27.13 -33.67
N LYS A 184 50.72 -26.89 -32.50
CA LYS A 184 50.04 -26.24 -31.37
C LYS A 184 49.71 -24.77 -31.66
N GLU A 185 50.61 -24.02 -32.28
CA GLU A 185 50.34 -22.65 -32.72
C GLU A 185 49.18 -22.59 -33.74
N GLU A 186 49.18 -23.49 -34.72
CA GLU A 186 48.12 -23.57 -35.73
C GLU A 186 46.76 -23.96 -35.13
N SER A 187 46.73 -24.93 -34.22
CA SER A 187 45.51 -25.33 -33.50
C SER A 187 45.06 -24.32 -32.45
N GLY A 188 45.95 -23.44 -31.96
CA GLY A 188 45.63 -22.37 -31.01
C GLY A 188 44.94 -21.15 -31.63
N LYS A 189 45.16 -20.87 -32.92
CA LYS A 189 44.54 -19.75 -33.65
C LYS A 189 43.00 -19.72 -33.55
N PRO A 190 42.25 -20.80 -33.84
CA PRO A 190 40.80 -20.77 -33.73
C PRO A 190 40.30 -20.53 -32.30
N LEU A 191 41.01 -21.05 -31.28
CA LEU A 191 40.67 -20.80 -29.88
C LEU A 191 40.82 -19.32 -29.52
N GLN A 192 41.91 -18.69 -29.98
CA GLN A 192 42.13 -17.26 -29.73
C GLN A 192 41.10 -16.37 -30.42
N LEU A 193 40.73 -16.70 -31.66
CA LEU A 193 39.74 -15.95 -32.43
C LEU A 193 38.34 -16.00 -31.83
N GLN A 194 37.98 -17.09 -31.14
CA GLN A 194 36.65 -17.27 -30.55
C GLN A 194 36.49 -16.64 -29.16
N LEU A 195 37.60 -16.30 -28.48
CA LEU A 195 37.56 -15.66 -27.15
C LEU A 195 36.91 -14.28 -27.16
N VAL A 196 37.26 -13.42 -28.13
CA VAL A 196 36.76 -12.03 -28.19
C VAL A 196 35.25 -12.00 -28.44
N PRO A 197 34.70 -12.71 -29.45
CA PRO A 197 33.26 -12.77 -29.67
C PRO A 197 32.48 -13.30 -28.47
N LEU A 198 32.96 -14.36 -27.80
CA LEU A 198 32.28 -14.91 -26.62
C LEU A 198 32.31 -13.94 -25.43
N GLN A 199 33.41 -13.19 -25.27
CA GLN A 199 33.51 -12.16 -24.23
C GLN A 199 32.57 -10.98 -24.50
N GLU A 200 32.46 -10.55 -25.76
CA GLU A 200 31.51 -9.52 -26.17
C GLU A 200 30.06 -9.98 -26.01
N GLU A 201 29.73 -11.21 -26.39
CA GLU A 201 28.41 -11.81 -26.23
C GLU A 201 28.01 -11.89 -24.75
N SER A 202 28.90 -12.35 -23.87
CA SER A 202 28.65 -12.38 -22.41
C SER A 202 28.39 -10.98 -21.83
N ALA A 203 29.19 -9.98 -22.26
CA ALA A 203 29.01 -8.60 -21.83
C ALA A 203 27.71 -7.97 -22.36
N GLN A 204 27.32 -8.31 -23.59
CA GLN A 204 26.04 -7.87 -24.18
C GLN A 204 24.86 -8.49 -23.44
N LEU A 205 24.88 -9.79 -23.15
CA LEU A 205 23.84 -10.47 -22.38
C LEU A 205 23.71 -9.87 -20.97
N LEU A 206 24.83 -9.55 -20.31
CA LEU A 206 24.80 -8.88 -19.02
C LEU A 206 24.10 -7.51 -19.09
N LYS A 207 24.43 -6.69 -20.10
CA LYS A 207 23.76 -5.39 -20.32
C LYS A 207 22.27 -5.54 -20.61
N GLN A 208 21.87 -6.54 -21.40
CA GLN A 208 20.46 -6.81 -21.69
C GLN A 208 19.70 -7.25 -20.43
N MET A 209 20.32 -8.03 -19.55
CA MET A 209 19.72 -8.39 -18.27
C MET A 209 19.53 -7.18 -17.36
N GLU A 210 20.52 -6.27 -17.30
CA GLU A 210 20.41 -5.02 -16.54
C GLU A 210 19.30 -4.12 -17.09
N SER A 211 19.20 -3.98 -18.42
CA SER A 211 18.12 -3.21 -19.05
C SER A 211 16.75 -3.82 -18.78
N LEU A 212 16.60 -5.16 -18.87
CA LEU A 212 15.36 -5.85 -18.52
C LEU A 212 14.95 -5.62 -17.06
N ARG A 213 15.91 -5.66 -16.12
CA ARG A 213 15.63 -5.38 -14.70
C ARG A 213 15.18 -3.93 -14.49
N ALA A 214 15.81 -2.98 -15.18
CA ALA A 214 15.41 -1.57 -15.13
C ALA A 214 14.02 -1.35 -15.72
N GLU A 215 13.71 -1.98 -16.85
CA GLU A 215 12.39 -1.95 -17.49
C GLU A 215 11.30 -2.57 -16.61
N GLN A 216 11.56 -3.75 -16.03
CA GLN A 216 10.65 -4.39 -15.08
C GLN A 216 10.35 -3.46 -13.91
N LYS A 217 11.38 -2.87 -13.29
CA LYS A 217 11.19 -1.94 -12.17
C LYS A 217 10.36 -0.72 -12.57
N LYS A 218 10.64 -0.13 -13.73
CA LYS A 218 9.88 1.02 -14.25
C LYS A 218 8.42 0.64 -14.50
N MET A 219 8.17 -0.49 -15.15
CA MET A 219 6.82 -0.98 -15.44
C MET A 219 6.02 -1.23 -14.15
N LEU A 220 6.63 -1.90 -13.16
CA LEU A 220 5.99 -2.16 -11.87
C LEU A 220 5.62 -0.86 -11.14
N VAL A 221 6.51 0.13 -11.13
CA VAL A 221 6.24 1.45 -10.52
C VAL A 221 5.07 2.16 -11.23
N GLU A 222 5.03 2.14 -12.55
CA GLU A 222 3.92 2.76 -13.31
C GLU A 222 2.58 2.05 -13.06
N MET A 223 2.58 0.71 -13.00
CA MET A 223 1.38 -0.07 -12.65
C MET A 223 0.93 0.21 -11.21
N ASP A 224 1.86 0.33 -10.26
CA ASP A 224 1.55 0.67 -8.87
C ASP A 224 0.96 2.07 -8.72
N LYS A 225 1.48 3.05 -9.47
CA LYS A 225 0.86 4.39 -9.55
C LYS A 225 -0.56 4.31 -10.07
N LYS A 226 -0.80 3.55 -11.14
CA LYS A 226 -2.13 3.37 -11.74
C LYS A 226 -3.11 2.72 -10.77
N ILE A 227 -2.71 1.64 -10.09
CA ILE A 227 -3.54 0.96 -9.08
C ILE A 227 -3.83 1.91 -7.90
N THR A 228 -2.84 2.68 -7.45
CA THR A 228 -3.02 3.68 -6.39
C THR A 228 -4.02 4.77 -6.79
N ALA A 229 -3.92 5.28 -8.03
CA ALA A 229 -4.87 6.26 -8.54
C ALA A 229 -6.31 5.69 -8.57
N LEU A 230 -6.49 4.46 -9.06
CA LEU A 230 -7.80 3.80 -9.08
C LEU A 230 -8.36 3.56 -7.67
N ASN A 231 -7.51 3.24 -6.67
CA ASN A 231 -7.93 3.14 -5.27
C ASN A 231 -8.41 4.48 -4.71
N ASN A 232 -7.71 5.57 -5.04
CA ASN A 232 -8.11 6.92 -4.63
C ASN A 232 -9.43 7.34 -5.29
N GLU A 233 -9.62 7.00 -6.56
CA GLU A 233 -10.89 7.20 -7.27
C GLU A 233 -12.04 6.42 -6.62
N LEU A 234 -11.83 5.15 -6.26
CA LEU A 234 -12.82 4.37 -5.52
C LEU A 234 -13.16 5.00 -4.16
N SER A 235 -12.16 5.47 -3.42
CA SER A 235 -12.37 6.14 -2.14
C SER A 235 -13.22 7.40 -2.32
N THR A 236 -12.85 8.25 -3.28
CA THR A 236 -13.58 9.48 -3.62
C THR A 236 -15.01 9.17 -4.04
N ASN A 237 -15.20 8.14 -4.87
CA ASN A 237 -16.53 7.71 -5.32
C ASN A 237 -17.39 7.19 -4.15
N SER A 238 -16.78 6.50 -3.19
CA SER A 238 -17.46 6.04 -1.98
C SER A 238 -17.92 7.20 -1.09
N GLU A 239 -17.12 8.27 -0.99
CA GLU A 239 -17.48 9.49 -0.27
C GLU A 239 -18.66 10.21 -0.94
N LYS A 240 -18.59 10.37 -2.27
CA LYS A 240 -19.71 10.92 -3.07
C LYS A 240 -20.98 10.09 -2.92
N THR A 241 -20.86 8.76 -2.88
CA THR A 241 -22.00 7.86 -2.67
C THR A 241 -22.63 8.08 -1.29
N ARG A 242 -21.82 8.16 -0.23
CA ARG A 242 -22.31 8.44 1.13
C ARG A 242 -22.99 9.79 1.24
N GLU A 243 -22.45 10.81 0.57
CA GLU A 243 -23.05 12.14 0.54
C GLU A 243 -24.38 12.15 -0.24
N ALA A 244 -24.43 11.49 -1.39
CA ALA A 244 -25.65 11.32 -2.18
C ALA A 244 -26.73 10.54 -1.40
N GLU A 245 -26.37 9.46 -0.71
CA GLU A 245 -27.29 8.71 0.16
C GLU A 245 -27.82 9.56 1.32
N LYS A 246 -26.97 10.42 1.90
CA LYS A 246 -27.39 11.35 2.95
C LYS A 246 -28.40 12.37 2.42
N ASN A 247 -28.15 12.92 1.23
CA ASN A 247 -29.07 13.86 0.59
C ASN A 247 -30.40 13.18 0.24
N GLN A 248 -30.36 11.97 -0.32
CA GLN A 248 -31.56 11.18 -0.61
C GLN A 248 -32.38 10.90 0.66
N LYS A 249 -31.73 10.62 1.80
CA LYS A 249 -32.41 10.46 3.10
C LYS A 249 -33.10 11.74 3.58
N LEU A 250 -32.53 12.91 3.28
CA LEU A 250 -33.17 14.19 3.58
C LEU A 250 -34.40 14.39 2.69
N ASP A 251 -34.29 14.08 1.39
CA ASP A 251 -35.41 14.18 0.46
C ASP A 251 -36.55 13.22 0.85
N PHE A 252 -36.24 11.99 1.29
CA PHE A 252 -37.23 11.08 1.87
C PHE A 252 -37.88 11.65 3.13
N LYS A 253 -37.11 12.30 4.01
CA LYS A 253 -37.68 12.95 5.19
C LYS A 253 -38.66 14.05 4.79
N ILE A 254 -38.28 14.91 3.84
CA ILE A 254 -39.13 15.99 3.32
C ILE A 254 -40.41 15.39 2.71
N LEU A 255 -40.28 14.31 1.94
CA LEU A 255 -41.44 13.62 1.37
C LEU A 255 -42.39 13.11 2.48
N GLY A 256 -41.86 12.46 3.52
CA GLY A 256 -42.66 12.01 4.66
C GLY A 256 -43.37 13.17 5.39
N GLU A 257 -42.70 14.32 5.53
CA GLU A 257 -43.29 15.54 6.10
C GLU A 257 -44.45 16.07 5.23
N ARG A 258 -44.29 16.07 3.91
CA ARG A 258 -45.34 16.48 2.95
C ARG A 258 -46.54 15.55 2.96
N ILE A 259 -46.31 14.23 2.95
CA ILE A 259 -47.35 13.20 2.97
C ILE A 259 -48.19 13.29 4.26
N THR A 260 -47.53 13.37 5.42
CA THR A 260 -48.22 13.50 6.70
C THR A 260 -48.95 14.83 6.84
N GLY A 261 -48.37 15.93 6.34
CA GLY A 261 -49.01 17.25 6.34
C GLY A 261 -50.25 17.33 5.46
N ALA A 262 -50.26 16.63 4.33
CA ALA A 262 -51.38 16.59 3.39
C ALA A 262 -52.48 15.59 3.77
N GLN A 263 -52.32 14.84 4.87
CA GLN A 263 -53.23 13.76 5.28
C GLN A 263 -53.50 12.76 4.15
N HIS A 264 -52.45 12.42 3.40
CA HIS A 264 -52.57 11.51 2.27
C HIS A 264 -53.08 10.14 2.73
N ALA A 265 -54.12 9.62 2.06
CA ALA A 265 -54.80 8.38 2.43
C ALA A 265 -54.46 7.27 1.43
N ASP A 266 -53.21 6.80 1.46
CA ASP A 266 -52.78 5.61 0.70
C ASP A 266 -52.68 4.41 1.66
N PRO A 267 -53.44 3.32 1.43
CA PRO A 267 -53.38 2.10 2.22
C PRO A 267 -51.98 1.47 2.34
N ASN A 268 -51.13 1.63 1.32
CA ASN A 268 -49.80 1.00 1.25
C ASN A 268 -48.79 1.61 2.23
N ILE A 269 -49.04 2.84 2.70
CA ILE A 269 -48.20 3.57 3.65
C ILE A 269 -48.92 3.91 4.96
N ALA A 270 -50.14 3.41 5.14
CA ALA A 270 -50.99 3.74 6.30
C ALA A 270 -50.33 3.38 7.64
N LYS A 271 -49.58 2.28 7.69
CA LYS A 271 -48.85 1.84 8.88
C LYS A 271 -47.74 2.82 9.24
N GLU A 272 -47.01 3.30 8.26
CA GLU A 272 -45.92 4.26 8.40
C GLU A 272 -46.46 5.64 8.81
N ILE A 273 -47.60 6.06 8.25
CA ILE A 273 -48.33 7.27 8.68
C ILE A 273 -48.73 7.16 10.15
N ALA A 274 -49.34 6.05 10.58
CA ALA A 274 -49.72 5.82 11.97
C ALA A 274 -48.50 5.85 12.92
N ALA A 275 -47.37 5.30 12.49
CA ALA A 275 -46.12 5.33 13.26
C ALA A 275 -45.57 6.76 13.42
N VAL A 276 -45.63 7.59 12.38
CA VAL A 276 -45.26 9.02 12.45
C VAL A 276 -46.17 9.76 13.41
N LEU A 277 -47.50 9.58 13.31
CA LEU A 277 -48.48 10.24 14.19
C LEU A 277 -48.32 9.84 15.66
N THR A 278 -48.03 8.57 15.92
CA THR A 278 -47.74 8.08 17.28
C THR A 278 -46.48 8.76 17.83
N ALA A 279 -45.39 8.77 17.06
CA ALA A 279 -44.15 9.43 17.46
C ALA A 279 -44.33 10.94 17.69
N ARG A 280 -45.16 11.60 16.87
CA ARG A 280 -45.52 13.02 17.05
C ARG A 280 -46.29 13.25 18.34
N THR A 281 -47.26 12.41 18.65
CA THR A 281 -48.06 12.48 19.88
C THR A 281 -47.20 12.31 21.13
N GLU A 282 -46.28 11.34 21.12
CA GLU A 282 -45.30 11.16 22.20
C GLU A 282 -44.40 12.38 22.36
N MET A 283 -43.90 12.93 21.24
CA MET A 283 -43.05 14.12 21.24
C MET A 283 -43.79 15.35 21.79
N ASP A 284 -45.05 15.57 21.40
CA ASP A 284 -45.88 16.66 21.90
C ASP A 284 -46.21 16.47 23.40
N GLY A 285 -46.38 15.22 23.86
CA GLY A 285 -46.49 14.91 25.29
C GLY A 285 -45.26 15.31 26.09
N VAL A 286 -44.06 15.00 25.61
CA VAL A 286 -42.79 15.43 26.24
C VAL A 286 -42.64 16.96 26.18
N ARG A 287 -43.02 17.60 25.07
CA ARG A 287 -43.03 19.06 24.94
C ARG A 287 -43.98 19.72 25.95
N ALA A 288 -45.15 19.14 26.18
CA ALA A 288 -46.09 19.62 27.20
C ALA A 288 -45.51 19.50 28.62
N LEU A 289 -44.75 18.43 28.92
CA LEU A 289 -44.02 18.29 30.19
C LEU A 289 -42.94 19.37 30.37
N ILE A 290 -42.19 19.69 29.31
CA ILE A 290 -41.24 20.81 29.31
C ILE A 290 -41.96 22.12 29.61
N GLY A 291 -43.04 22.43 28.87
CA GLY A 291 -43.84 23.64 29.09
C GLY A 291 -44.45 23.70 30.50
N GLY A 292 -44.86 22.57 31.06
CA GLY A 292 -45.32 22.46 32.45
C GLY A 292 -44.24 22.80 33.47
N LEU A 293 -43.02 22.27 33.28
CA LEU A 293 -41.86 22.58 34.13
C LEU A 293 -41.34 24.02 33.96
N GLU A 294 -41.54 24.62 32.80
CA GLU A 294 -41.24 26.03 32.55
C GLU A 294 -42.27 26.95 33.20
N ARG A 295 -43.55 26.59 33.20
CA ARG A 295 -44.62 27.32 33.93
C ARG A 295 -44.48 27.22 35.44
N GLN A 296 -43.88 26.15 35.96
CA GLN A 296 -43.54 26.01 37.39
C GLN A 296 -42.35 26.87 37.84
N LYS A 297 -41.79 27.70 36.96
CA LYS A 297 -40.69 28.61 37.30
C LYS A 297 -41.17 29.74 38.21
N ASP A 298 -40.73 29.68 39.46
CA ASP A 298 -40.99 30.71 40.47
C ASP A 298 -39.77 31.64 40.65
N GLY A 299 -39.99 32.95 40.51
CA GLY A 299 -38.95 33.97 40.66
C GLY A 299 -38.25 33.96 42.02
N LEU A 300 -38.97 33.59 43.09
CA LEU A 300 -38.42 33.46 44.44
C LEU A 300 -37.46 32.26 44.52
N GLN A 301 -37.84 31.12 43.96
CA GLN A 301 -37.02 29.90 43.93
C GLN A 301 -35.75 30.08 43.07
N VAL A 302 -35.86 30.82 41.96
CA VAL A 302 -34.70 31.17 41.11
C VAL A 302 -33.71 32.07 41.86
N SER A 303 -34.21 33.05 42.61
CA SER A 303 -33.39 33.94 43.44
C SER A 303 -32.74 33.18 44.60
N ALA A 304 -33.49 32.31 45.28
CA ALA A 304 -32.99 31.43 46.33
C ALA A 304 -31.92 30.46 45.82
N TYR A 305 -32.09 29.90 44.62
CA TYR A 305 -31.07 29.07 43.97
C TYR A 305 -29.78 29.83 43.69
N LYS A 306 -29.85 31.06 43.17
CA LYS A 306 -28.65 31.89 42.95
C LYS A 306 -27.91 32.18 44.26
N LYS A 307 -28.66 32.51 45.33
CA LYS A 307 -28.10 32.75 46.67
C LYS A 307 -27.51 31.47 47.27
N MET A 308 -28.18 30.33 47.14
CA MET A 308 -27.68 29.02 47.57
C MET A 308 -26.38 28.66 46.84
N MET A 309 -26.32 28.83 45.52
CA MET A 309 -25.10 28.56 44.74
C MET A 309 -23.96 29.50 45.12
N ALA A 310 -24.25 30.79 45.36
CA ALA A 310 -23.24 31.73 45.84
C ALA A 310 -22.66 31.31 47.20
N ILE A 311 -23.50 30.86 48.14
CA ILE A 311 -23.07 30.36 49.46
C ILE A 311 -22.23 29.08 49.32
N VAL A 312 -22.63 28.15 48.45
CA VAL A 312 -21.87 26.92 48.19
C VAL A 312 -20.52 27.23 47.58
N ILE A 313 -20.46 28.12 46.58
CA ILE A 313 -19.22 28.53 45.92
C ILE A 313 -18.30 29.26 46.89
N SER A 314 -18.82 30.20 47.68
CA SER A 314 -18.01 30.90 48.69
C SER A 314 -17.48 29.95 49.76
N GLY A 315 -18.26 28.94 50.15
CA GLY A 315 -17.81 27.90 51.08
C GLY A 315 -16.70 27.03 50.50
N ILE A 316 -16.81 26.61 49.24
CA ILE A 316 -15.77 25.83 48.55
C ILE A 316 -14.48 26.65 48.40
N VAL A 317 -14.57 27.92 48.02
CA VAL A 317 -13.41 28.83 47.90
C VAL A 317 -12.72 29.02 49.26
N LEU A 318 -13.50 29.16 50.33
CA LEU A 318 -12.97 29.32 51.68
C LEU A 318 -12.27 28.04 52.18
N VAL A 319 -12.85 26.86 51.92
CA VAL A 319 -12.21 25.57 52.22
C VAL A 319 -10.94 25.38 51.41
N ALA A 320 -10.96 25.71 50.11
CA ALA A 320 -9.79 25.65 49.25
C ALA A 320 -8.67 26.59 49.73
N ALA A 321 -9.02 27.82 50.14
CA ALA A 321 -8.07 28.77 50.71
C ALA A 321 -7.45 28.23 52.01
N ILE A 322 -8.24 27.61 52.89
CA ILE A 322 -7.74 26.96 54.12
C ILE A 322 -6.78 25.81 53.78
N ILE A 323 -7.13 24.96 52.80
CA ILE A 323 -6.27 23.86 52.36
C ILE A 323 -4.94 24.39 51.80
N VAL A 324 -4.98 25.43 50.97
CA VAL A 324 -3.76 26.07 50.43
C VAL A 324 -2.90 26.66 51.55
N LEU A 325 -3.52 27.32 52.53
CA LEU A 325 -2.81 27.91 53.67
C LEU A 325 -2.19 26.83 54.58
N LEU A 326 -2.90 25.72 54.78
CA LEU A 326 -2.37 24.54 55.48
C LEU A 326 -1.22 23.89 54.70
N LEU A 327 -1.32 23.77 53.37
CA LEU A 327 -0.24 23.26 52.52
C LEU A 327 1.01 24.16 52.56
N ILE A 328 0.84 25.48 52.59
CA ILE A 328 1.95 26.43 52.75
C ILE A 328 2.58 26.31 54.15
N LEU A 329 1.78 26.10 55.20
CA LEU A 329 2.25 25.90 56.58
C LEU A 329 2.94 24.54 56.79
N LEU A 330 2.55 23.50 56.05
CA LEU A 330 3.06 22.13 56.15
C LEU A 330 4.15 21.80 55.10
N ALA A 331 4.46 22.72 54.19
CA ALA A 331 5.56 22.55 53.24
C ALA A 331 6.90 22.54 53.99
N PRO A 332 7.75 21.51 53.84
CA PRO A 332 9.07 21.48 54.46
C PRO A 332 9.92 22.64 53.90
N LYS A 333 10.51 23.43 54.79
CA LYS A 333 11.45 24.49 54.44
C LYS A 333 12.76 23.94 53.90
#